data_AF-A0AA46Z7N7-F1
#
_entry.id   AF-A0AA46Z7N7-F1
#
_cell.length_a   1.000
_cell.length_b   1.000
_cell.length_c   1.000
_cell.angle_alpha   90.00
_cell.angle_beta   90.00
_cell.angle_gamma   90.00
#
_symmetry.space_group_name_H-M   'P 1'
#
loop_
_entity.id
_entity.type
_entity.pdbx_description
1 polymer ?
#
loop_
_entity_poly.entity_id
_entity_poly.type
_entity_poly.pdbx_seq_one_letter_code
_entity_poly.pdbx_strand_id
1 'polypeptide(L)'
;MNLNEVANKLAIQTTVNSLFALALGSADIISIRIEYSSKMSLLNVIVFDENTTNHAHNVVLIDKELALEELLNIEDYLIERIAIRRDQIESEDAA
;
A
#
# COMPACT_ATOMS: atom_id res chain seq x y z
N MET A 1 -22.74 -9.13 -17.43
CA MET A 1 -21.62 -8.61 -16.62
C MET A 1 -20.37 -9.38 -17.04
N ASN A 2 -19.31 -8.69 -17.45
CA ASN A 2 -18.09 -9.32 -17.95
C ASN A 2 -17.32 -9.95 -16.78
N LEU A 3 -16.95 -11.23 -16.87
CA LEU A 3 -16.24 -11.97 -15.82
C LEU A 3 -14.93 -11.27 -15.42
N ASN A 4 -14.21 -10.71 -16.39
CA ASN A 4 -12.95 -10.00 -16.15
C ASN A 4 -13.18 -8.72 -15.34
N GLU A 5 -14.26 -7.98 -15.61
CA GLU A 5 -14.60 -6.79 -14.84
C GLU A 5 -14.96 -7.09 -13.38
N VAL A 6 -15.55 -8.27 -13.13
CA VAL A 6 -15.85 -8.76 -11.78
C VAL A 6 -14.56 -9.17 -11.08
N ALA A 7 -13.72 -9.97 -11.76
CA ALA A 7 -12.44 -10.41 -11.24
C ALA A 7 -11.54 -9.22 -10.88
N ASN A 8 -11.39 -8.23 -11.76
CA ASN A 8 -10.57 -7.04 -11.49
C ASN A 8 -11.11 -6.24 -10.30
N LYS A 9 -12.43 -6.09 -10.18
CA LYS A 9 -13.03 -5.39 -9.03
C LYS A 9 -12.73 -6.11 -7.70
N LEU A 10 -12.84 -7.44 -7.69
CA LEU A 10 -12.52 -8.25 -6.52
C LEU A 10 -11.03 -8.21 -6.19
N ALA A 11 -10.17 -8.25 -7.20
CA ALA A 11 -8.72 -8.14 -7.03
C ALA A 11 -8.35 -6.79 -6.41
N ILE A 12 -8.83 -5.67 -6.99
CA ILE A 12 -8.62 -4.32 -6.42
C ILE A 12 -9.06 -4.26 -4.96
N GLN A 13 -10.28 -4.73 -4.66
CA GLN A 13 -10.78 -4.71 -3.28
C GLN A 13 -9.89 -5.53 -2.34
N THR A 14 -9.40 -6.68 -2.79
CA THR A 14 -8.52 -7.55 -2.02
C THR A 14 -7.16 -6.88 -1.78
N THR A 15 -6.55 -6.29 -2.81
CA THR A 15 -5.27 -5.59 -2.71
C THR A 15 -5.37 -4.37 -1.81
N VAL A 16 -6.45 -3.57 -1.92
CA VAL A 16 -6.69 -2.44 -1.01
C VAL A 16 -6.76 -2.91 0.45
N ASN A 17 -7.49 -4.00 0.71
CA ASN A 17 -7.55 -4.56 2.07
C ASN A 17 -6.18 -5.04 2.55
N SER A 18 -5.38 -5.63 1.66
CA SER A 18 -4.02 -6.07 1.97
C SER A 18 -3.11 -4.89 2.34
N LEU A 19 -3.18 -3.77 1.60
CA LEU A 19 -2.44 -2.54 1.93
C LEU A 19 -2.79 -2.02 3.32
N PHE A 20 -4.08 -2.02 3.70
CA PHE A 20 -4.50 -1.67 5.07
C PHE A 20 -3.96 -2.66 6.10
N ALA A 21 -3.97 -3.96 5.80
CA ALA A 21 -3.43 -4.98 6.69
C ALA A 21 -1.91 -4.81 6.91
N LEU A 22 -1.16 -4.51 5.85
CA LEU A 22 0.27 -4.18 5.92
C LEU A 22 0.52 -2.94 6.77
N ALA A 23 -0.21 -1.85 6.53
CA ALA A 23 -0.08 -0.62 7.30
C ALA A 23 -0.33 -0.81 8.79
N LEU A 24 -1.35 -1.61 9.16
CA LEU A 24 -1.66 -1.92 10.56
C LEU A 24 -0.66 -2.89 11.18
N GLY A 25 -0.27 -3.93 10.44
CA GLY A 25 0.62 -4.99 10.93
C GLY A 25 2.09 -4.60 10.99
N SER A 26 2.46 -3.44 10.47
CA SER A 26 3.83 -2.92 10.48
C SER A 26 3.94 -1.55 11.17
N ALA A 27 2.94 -1.13 11.94
CA ALA A 27 2.88 0.20 12.55
C ALA A 27 4.01 0.48 13.56
N ASP A 28 4.63 -0.57 14.10
CA ASP A 28 5.82 -0.54 14.97
C ASP A 28 7.14 -0.46 14.18
N ILE A 29 7.11 -0.75 12.88
CA ILE A 29 8.28 -0.80 11.98
C ILE A 29 8.33 0.42 11.07
N ILE A 30 7.20 0.80 10.48
CA ILE A 30 7.10 1.90 9.53
C ILE A 30 5.75 2.62 9.65
N SER A 31 5.75 3.93 9.43
CA SER A 31 4.53 4.72 9.45
C SER A 31 3.95 4.82 8.04
N ILE A 32 2.77 4.23 7.84
CA ILE A 32 2.04 4.25 6.57
C ILE A 32 0.66 4.88 6.81
N ARG A 33 0.28 5.84 5.96
CA ARG A 33 -1.06 6.43 5.92
C ARG A 33 -1.72 6.11 4.59
N ILE A 34 -2.94 5.61 4.66
CA ILE A 34 -3.77 5.35 3.48
C ILE A 34 -4.98 6.26 3.53
N GLU A 35 -5.22 7.01 2.46
CA GLU A 35 -6.34 7.94 2.32
C GLU A 35 -7.18 7.56 1.10
N TYR A 36 -8.50 7.47 1.27
CA TYR A 36 -9.43 7.17 0.18
C TYR A 36 -10.41 8.31 -0.06
N SER A 37 -10.54 8.74 -1.32
CA SER A 37 -11.52 9.73 -1.76
C SER A 37 -12.52 9.09 -2.71
N SER A 38 -13.74 8.87 -2.23
CA SER A 38 -14.85 8.37 -3.06
C SER A 38 -15.29 9.36 -4.13
N LYS A 39 -15.13 10.67 -3.88
CA LYS A 39 -15.49 11.73 -4.84
C LYS A 39 -14.54 11.77 -6.04
N MET A 40 -13.26 11.49 -5.81
CA MET A 40 -12.22 11.52 -6.84
C MET A 40 -11.86 10.13 -7.36
N SER A 41 -12.45 9.07 -6.79
CA SER A 41 -12.04 7.67 -7.04
C SER A 41 -10.54 7.49 -6.89
N LEU A 42 -9.97 8.02 -5.81
CA LEU A 42 -8.53 8.09 -5.58
C LEU A 42 -8.15 7.37 -4.29
N LEU A 43 -7.06 6.60 -4.33
CA LEU A 43 -6.40 6.04 -3.15
C LEU A 43 -4.98 6.60 -3.06
N ASN A 44 -4.64 7.21 -1.93
CA ASN A 44 -3.29 7.66 -1.65
C ASN A 44 -2.67 6.74 -0.60
N VAL A 45 -1.42 6.36 -0.83
CA VAL A 45 -0.61 5.58 0.12
C VAL A 45 0.66 6.36 0.38
N ILE A 46 0.82 6.82 1.61
CA ILE A 46 1.91 7.71 2.03
C ILE A 46 2.76 6.97 3.04
N VAL A 47 4.05 6.87 2.76
CA VAL A 47 5.06 6.23 3.62
C VAL A 47 5.91 7.33 4.25
N PHE A 48 6.05 7.28 5.57
CA PHE A 48 6.83 8.24 6.33
C PHE A 48 8.09 7.58 6.89
N ASP A 49 9.20 8.32 6.83
CA ASP A 49 10.39 8.04 7.61
C ASP A 49 10.48 9.07 8.73
N GLU A 50 10.49 8.58 9.97
CA GLU A 50 10.41 9.40 11.19
C GLU A 50 9.21 10.36 11.17
N ASN A 51 9.42 11.61 10.74
CA ASN A 51 8.41 12.67 10.66
C ASN A 51 8.30 13.32 9.27
N THR A 52 8.97 12.75 8.26
CA THR A 52 8.97 13.29 6.89
C THR A 52 8.35 12.30 5.92
N THR A 53 7.64 12.82 4.92
CA THR A 53 7.12 12.00 3.83
C THR A 53 8.30 11.43 3.04
N ASN A 54 8.53 10.13 3.13
CA ASN A 54 9.53 9.44 2.31
C ASN A 54 8.99 9.24 0.89
N HIS A 55 7.76 8.73 0.79
CA HIS A 55 7.16 8.41 -0.50
C HIS A 55 5.63 8.56 -0.48
N ALA A 56 5.03 8.94 -1.61
CA ALA A 56 3.59 9.04 -1.75
C ALA A 56 3.14 8.46 -3.10
N HIS A 57 2.31 7.43 -3.05
CA HIS A 57 1.66 6.83 -4.21
C HIS A 57 0.23 7.34 -4.32
N ASN A 58 -0.23 7.65 -5.53
CA ASN A 58 -1.60 8.09 -5.79
C ASN A 58 -2.17 7.22 -6.90
N VAL A 59 -3.21 6.45 -6.60
CA VAL A 59 -3.84 5.50 -7.53
C VAL A 59 -5.22 5.99 -7.90
N VAL A 60 -5.47 6.15 -9.20
CA VAL A 60 -6.78 6.52 -9.74
C VAL A 60 -7.59 5.27 -10.05
N LEU A 61 -8.65 5.00 -9.29
CA LEU A 61 -9.48 3.78 -9.35
C LEU A 61 -10.53 3.78 -10.47
N ILE A 62 -10.34 4.58 -11.52
CA ILE A 62 -11.28 4.68 -12.66
C ILE A 62 -10.96 3.61 -13.70
N ASP A 63 -9.66 3.42 -14.00
CA ASP A 63 -9.17 2.37 -14.87
C ASP A 63 -8.83 1.15 -14.02
N LYS A 64 -9.65 0.09 -14.10
CA LYS A 64 -9.51 -1.08 -13.22
C LYS A 64 -8.25 -1.90 -13.50
N GLU A 65 -7.76 -1.91 -14.73
CA GLU A 65 -6.59 -2.72 -15.09
C GLU A 65 -5.32 -2.02 -14.60
N LEU A 66 -5.17 -0.75 -14.96
CA LEU A 66 -4.04 0.06 -14.49
C LEU A 66 -4.06 0.23 -12.97
N ALA A 67 -5.22 0.48 -12.36
CA ALA A 67 -5.32 0.61 -10.92
C ALA A 67 -4.90 -0.67 -10.18
N LEU A 68 -5.24 -1.85 -10.72
CA LEU A 68 -4.83 -3.11 -10.10
C LEU A 68 -3.31 -3.27 -10.16
N GLU A 69 -2.70 -2.98 -11.32
CA GLU A 69 -1.24 -3.02 -11.48
C GLU A 69 -0.54 -2.06 -10.52
N GLU A 70 -1.00 -0.80 -10.44
CA GLU A 70 -0.44 0.18 -9.51
C GLU A 70 -0.57 -0.27 -8.05
N LEU A 71 -1.72 -0.81 -7.65
CA LEU A 71 -1.93 -1.29 -6.29
C LEU A 71 -1.01 -2.46 -5.93
N LEU A 72 -0.81 -3.42 -6.83
CA LEU A 72 0.10 -4.55 -6.63
C LEU A 72 1.56 -4.07 -6.51
N ASN A 73 1.97 -3.13 -7.35
CA ASN A 73 3.32 -2.55 -7.28
C ASN A 73 3.56 -1.82 -5.94
N ILE A 74 2.54 -1.13 -5.42
CA ILE A 74 2.62 -0.48 -4.11
C ILE A 74 2.70 -1.54 -3.01
N GLU A 75 1.91 -2.61 -3.09
CA GLU A 75 1.93 -3.72 -2.14
C GLU A 75 3.32 -4.35 -2.04
N ASP A 76 3.91 -4.71 -3.18
CA ASP A 76 5.27 -5.28 -3.25
C ASP A 76 6.32 -4.32 -2.66
N TYR A 77 6.25 -3.04 -3.02
CA TYR A 77 7.13 -2.01 -2.47
C TYR A 77 7.03 -1.91 -0.94
N LEU A 78 5.81 -1.92 -0.39
CA LEU A 78 5.61 -1.86 1.06
C LEU A 78 6.17 -3.10 1.75
N ILE A 79 5.94 -4.31 1.19
CA ILE A 79 6.47 -5.56 1.74
C ILE A 79 8.00 -5.50 1.82
N GLU A 80 8.65 -5.08 0.75
CA GLU A 80 10.12 -4.96 0.71
C GLU A 80 10.63 -3.92 1.71
N ARG A 81 10.00 -2.73 1.77
CA ARG A 81 10.39 -1.66 2.70
C ARG A 81 10.21 -2.07 4.16
N ILE A 82 9.11 -2.75 4.50
CA ILE A 82 8.86 -3.26 5.85
C ILE A 82 9.92 -4.28 6.23
N ALA A 83 10.27 -5.21 5.34
CA ALA A 83 11.29 -6.22 5.59
C ALA A 83 12.67 -5.58 5.87
N ILE A 84 13.11 -4.67 4.99
CA ILE A 84 14.38 -3.95 5.16
C ILE A 84 14.41 -3.19 6.49
N ARG A 85 13.32 -2.51 6.85
CA ARG A 85 13.29 -1.72 8.08
C ARG A 85 13.26 -2.60 9.34
N ARG A 86 12.59 -3.75 9.29
CA ARG A 86 12.62 -4.74 10.37
C ARG A 86 14.04 -5.26 10.61
N ASP A 87 14.74 -5.65 9.55
CA ASP A 87 16.12 -6.15 9.64
C ASP A 87 17.07 -5.10 10.25
N GLN A 88 16.87 -3.82 9.93
CA GLN A 88 17.64 -2.71 10.52
C GLN A 88 17.38 -2.57 12.02
N ILE A 89 16.12 -2.58 12.44
CA ILE A 89 15.75 -2.48 13.87
C ILE A 89 16.34 -3.66 14.65
N GLU A 90 16.22 -4.88 14.13
CA GLU A 90 16.79 -6.07 14.78
C GLU A 90 18.33 -6.00 14.89
N SER A 91 18.99 -5.41 13.89
CA SER A 91 20.44 -5.17 13.95
C SER A 91 20.85 -4.04 14.90
N GLU A 92 20.02 -3.00 15.04
CA GLU A 92 20.24 -1.90 16.00
C GLU A 92 20.06 -2.40 17.45
N ASP A 93 19.07 -3.26 17.70
CA ASP A 93 18.82 -3.86 19.03
C ASP A 93 19.91 -4.87 19.46
N ALA A 94 20.63 -5.47 18.51
CA ALA A 94 21.67 -6.46 18.77
C ALA A 94 23.06 -5.85 19.04
N ALA A 95 23.25 -4.54 18.83
CA ALA A 95 24.53 -3.82 18.93
C ALA A 95 24.72 -3.14 20.30
#